data_AF-A0A8K0TXC7-F1
#
_entry.id   AF-A0A8K0TXC7-F1
#
_cell.length_a   1.000
_cell.length_b   1.000
_cell.length_c   1.000
_cell.angle_alpha   90.00
_cell.angle_beta   90.00
_cell.angle_gamma   90.00
#
_symmetry.space_group_name_H-M   'P 1'
#
loop_
_entity.id
_entity.type
_entity.pdbx_description
1 polymer ?
#
loop_
_entity_poly.entity_id
_entity_poly.type
_entity_poly.pdbx_seq_one_letter_code
_entity_poly.pdbx_strand_id
1 'polypeptide(L)'
;MIIAEPEADNKNRPQLENPNQPLLSSSNGPPPPPYVPTPNPSYNIHYPALPHHHGDEAVLYHESPVKRFWKAFAVALLIWFLVAALTDSVAQVAQLRLRRIKSWTRPLFNDRHQSPDGMVHRCIATSDWTTYHNDWKNGYTFGAETNISVPLESAFFLLSRGSYQHGHLDIEQSDSLGPEDRAVVQIKANYRDIAALGLFSVCELHRGDDEYGVGFFTPTRPGRHRDDIRFDVKFILPASKRGTLLRVKGFDTNLPHFTQEVADLADLIHFEKITLASSAMPIRVKSVTASVGSFVTANAPVEGSFRSDGHLELVTSNAHVQSSISLLNVDDNLPTVLNISTNNGSIEMDVTLHTPSGMGGAFDVNARTLNAPVVMAYTSSPVDSILRSMASTLNSPARMTLPAAFEGEFELESRHAEPSVEQRSMEDPTGQGRHRRVNQSSLADRLLGSTRWTDVATGHKTSKATVKTSNSPAQLVI
;
A
#
# COMPACT_ATOMS: atom_id res chain seq x y z
N MET A 1 9.64 -52.31 -17.89
CA MET A 1 8.30 -51.71 -17.75
C MET A 1 8.27 -50.50 -18.64
N ILE A 2 7.68 -50.63 -19.82
CA ILE A 2 7.70 -49.65 -20.91
C ILE A 2 6.47 -48.76 -20.71
N ILE A 3 6.67 -47.48 -20.44
CA ILE A 3 5.58 -46.51 -20.28
C ILE A 3 5.50 -45.72 -21.58
N ALA A 4 4.38 -45.90 -22.28
CA ALA A 4 4.01 -45.18 -23.48
C ALA A 4 3.56 -43.76 -23.15
N GLU A 5 3.96 -42.79 -23.97
CA GLU A 5 3.46 -41.40 -23.98
C GLU A 5 2.00 -41.35 -24.42
N PRO A 6 1.15 -40.50 -23.82
CA PRO A 6 -0.17 -40.21 -24.35
C PRO A 6 -0.12 -39.07 -25.39
N GLU A 7 -0.77 -39.30 -26.53
CA GLU A 7 -1.11 -38.31 -27.56
C GLU A 7 -1.89 -37.14 -26.95
N ALA A 8 -1.41 -35.91 -27.18
CA ALA A 8 -2.10 -34.69 -26.81
C ALA A 8 -3.03 -34.24 -27.95
N ASP A 9 -4.31 -34.11 -27.62
CA ASP A 9 -5.41 -33.67 -28.48
C ASP A 9 -5.26 -32.18 -28.84
N ASN A 10 -5.09 -31.91 -30.13
CA ASN A 10 -4.76 -30.61 -30.71
C ASN A 10 -6.03 -29.87 -31.16
N LYS A 11 -6.79 -29.35 -30.19
CA LYS A 11 -7.91 -28.43 -30.43
C LYS A 11 -7.85 -27.27 -29.45
N ASN A 12 -7.05 -26.25 -29.79
CA ASN A 12 -7.30 -24.83 -29.49
C ASN A 12 -6.13 -24.00 -30.00
N ARG A 13 -6.16 -23.69 -31.30
CA ARG A 13 -5.27 -22.69 -31.90
C ARG A 13 -6.08 -21.41 -32.09
N PRO A 14 -5.68 -20.26 -31.50
CA PRO A 14 -6.34 -18.99 -31.77
C PRO A 14 -6.18 -18.65 -33.25
N GLN A 15 -7.30 -18.32 -33.91
CA GLN A 15 -7.27 -17.84 -35.29
C GLN A 15 -6.55 -16.49 -35.35
N LEU A 16 -5.56 -16.41 -36.25
CA LEU A 16 -4.93 -15.16 -36.67
C LEU A 16 -5.97 -14.27 -37.34
N GLU A 17 -6.11 -13.05 -36.82
CA GLU A 17 -6.98 -12.01 -37.33
C GLU A 17 -6.51 -11.53 -38.72
N ASN A 18 -7.46 -11.45 -39.64
CA ASN A 18 -7.27 -11.19 -41.07
C ASN A 18 -7.22 -9.67 -41.33
N PRO A 19 -6.13 -9.08 -41.87
CA PRO A 19 -5.92 -7.63 -41.92
C PRO A 19 -6.66 -6.90 -43.07
N ASN A 20 -7.76 -7.45 -43.59
CA ASN A 20 -8.47 -6.90 -44.75
C ASN A 20 -9.95 -6.61 -44.46
N GLN A 21 -10.25 -5.80 -43.44
CA GLN A 21 -11.58 -5.18 -43.31
C GLN A 21 -11.55 -3.75 -43.87
N PRO A 22 -12.47 -3.39 -44.80
CA PRO A 22 -12.56 -2.05 -45.34
C PRO A 22 -13.06 -1.06 -44.29
N LEU A 23 -12.38 0.10 -44.23
CA LEU A 23 -12.71 1.27 -43.42
C LEU A 23 -14.20 1.62 -43.52
N LEU A 24 -14.89 1.56 -42.38
CA LEU A 24 -16.25 2.06 -42.22
C LEU A 24 -16.29 3.54 -42.58
N SER A 25 -17.06 3.82 -43.64
CA SER A 25 -17.42 5.12 -44.15
C SER A 25 -17.91 6.06 -43.05
N SER A 26 -17.34 7.27 -43.03
CA SER A 26 -17.79 8.38 -42.21
C SER A 26 -19.29 8.65 -42.43
N SER A 27 -20.08 8.37 -41.41
CA SER A 27 -21.47 8.80 -41.33
C SER A 27 -21.52 10.33 -41.34
N ASN A 28 -21.91 10.90 -42.48
CA ASN A 28 -22.36 12.29 -42.61
C ASN A 28 -23.62 12.50 -41.74
N GLY A 29 -23.41 12.77 -40.46
CA GLY A 29 -24.47 13.31 -39.60
C GLY A 29 -24.73 14.78 -39.98
N PRO A 30 -26.00 15.23 -39.98
CA PRO A 30 -26.31 16.63 -40.25
C PRO A 30 -25.62 17.54 -39.22
N PRO A 31 -25.17 18.74 -39.63
CA PRO A 31 -24.54 19.69 -38.73
C PRO A 31 -25.50 20.03 -37.57
N PRO A 32 -24.97 20.22 -36.34
CA PRO A 32 -25.79 20.60 -35.20
C PRO A 32 -26.53 21.92 -35.50
N PRO A 33 -27.79 22.06 -35.05
CA PRO A 33 -28.56 23.27 -35.29
C PRO A 33 -27.86 24.50 -34.70
N PRO A 34 -27.96 25.68 -35.36
CA PRO A 34 -27.38 26.91 -34.85
C PRO A 34 -27.96 27.24 -33.47
N TYR A 35 -27.07 27.62 -32.55
CA TYR A 35 -27.43 28.09 -31.22
C TYR A 35 -28.33 29.33 -31.34
N VAL A 36 -29.62 29.18 -31.05
CA VAL A 36 -30.54 30.31 -30.92
C VAL A 36 -30.36 30.87 -29.50
N PRO A 37 -29.87 32.11 -29.32
CA PRO A 37 -29.80 32.71 -28.01
C PRO A 37 -31.23 32.85 -27.46
N THR A 38 -31.49 32.15 -26.36
CA THR A 38 -32.73 32.30 -25.60
C THR A 38 -32.83 33.74 -25.08
N PRO A 39 -33.95 34.46 -25.31
CA PRO A 39 -34.15 35.77 -24.75
C PRO A 39 -34.15 35.65 -23.23
N ASN A 40 -33.31 36.45 -22.56
CA ASN A 40 -33.30 36.57 -21.11
C ASN A 40 -34.75 36.75 -20.60
N PRO A 41 -35.27 35.87 -19.73
CA PRO A 41 -36.52 36.15 -19.04
C PRO A 41 -36.25 37.37 -18.15
N SER A 42 -36.81 38.51 -18.55
CA SER A 42 -36.94 39.67 -17.68
C SER A 42 -37.84 39.27 -16.52
N TYR A 43 -37.23 38.80 -15.43
CA TYR A 43 -37.90 38.62 -14.15
C TYR A 43 -38.34 40.00 -13.67
N ASN A 44 -39.61 40.34 -13.95
CA ASN A 44 -40.30 41.44 -13.30
C ASN A 44 -40.52 41.01 -11.84
N ILE A 45 -39.58 41.38 -10.97
CA ILE A 45 -39.71 41.21 -9.54
C ILE A 45 -40.80 42.18 -9.07
N HIS A 46 -42.01 41.64 -8.86
CA HIS A 46 -43.06 42.33 -8.13
C HIS A 46 -42.66 42.35 -6.65
N TYR A 47 -42.12 43.50 -6.21
CA TYR A 47 -41.94 43.77 -4.79
C TYR A 47 -43.33 44.06 -4.20
N PRO A 48 -43.83 43.26 -3.24
CA PRO A 48 -44.99 43.66 -2.47
C PRO A 48 -44.66 44.94 -1.71
N ALA A 49 -45.53 45.94 -1.82
CA ALA A 49 -45.42 47.20 -1.10
C ALA A 49 -45.35 46.91 0.41
N LEU A 50 -44.17 47.15 1.00
CA LEU A 50 -43.99 47.06 2.44
C LEU A 50 -44.76 48.19 3.14
N PRO A 51 -45.43 47.90 4.27
CA PRO A 51 -46.05 48.93 5.08
C PRO A 51 -44.98 49.89 5.61
N HIS A 52 -45.24 51.19 5.47
CA HIS A 52 -44.45 52.26 6.06
C HIS A 52 -44.39 52.08 7.58
N HIS A 53 -43.31 51.46 8.07
CA HIS A 53 -42.95 51.51 9.47
C HIS A 53 -42.18 52.80 9.71
N HIS A 54 -42.80 53.69 10.50
CA HIS A 54 -42.18 54.90 10.98
C HIS A 54 -40.92 54.58 11.80
N GLY A 55 -39.79 55.09 11.30
CA GLY A 55 -38.64 55.63 12.03
C GLY A 55 -38.30 55.04 13.39
N ASP A 56 -37.42 54.05 13.38
CA ASP A 56 -36.24 54.08 14.24
C ASP A 56 -35.02 54.02 13.31
N GLU A 57 -34.31 55.14 13.17
CA GLU A 57 -33.03 55.21 12.47
C GLU A 57 -32.03 54.28 13.17
N ALA A 58 -31.94 53.03 12.73
CA ALA A 58 -30.81 52.19 13.04
C ALA A 58 -29.57 52.85 12.42
N VAL A 59 -28.80 53.54 13.26
CA VAL A 59 -27.47 54.05 12.94
C VAL A 59 -26.65 52.86 12.43
N LEU A 60 -26.57 52.72 11.11
CA LEU A 60 -25.74 51.75 10.42
C LEU A 60 -24.30 52.18 10.66
N TYR A 61 -23.71 51.68 11.75
CA TYR A 61 -22.30 51.79 12.02
C TYR A 61 -21.55 51.12 10.86
N HIS A 62 -21.14 51.92 9.89
CA HIS A 62 -20.22 51.51 8.87
C HIS A 62 -18.91 51.10 9.56
N GLU A 63 -18.75 49.79 9.80
CA GLU A 63 -17.45 49.25 10.22
C GLU A 63 -16.41 49.72 9.22
N SER A 64 -15.38 50.41 9.72
CA SER A 64 -14.35 50.99 8.88
C SER A 64 -13.74 49.90 7.98
N PRO A 65 -13.38 50.22 6.73
CA PRO A 65 -12.75 49.27 5.81
C PRO A 65 -11.53 48.58 6.43
N VAL A 66 -10.80 49.30 7.28
CA VAL A 66 -9.64 48.80 8.03
C VAL A 66 -10.03 47.66 8.98
N LYS A 67 -11.18 47.77 9.67
CA LYS A 67 -11.67 46.73 10.59
C LYS A 67 -12.08 45.46 9.84
N ARG A 68 -12.68 45.61 8.65
CA ARG A 68 -13.05 44.48 7.78
C ARG A 68 -11.81 43.76 7.25
N PHE A 69 -10.79 44.51 6.83
CA PHE A 69 -9.52 43.96 6.37
C PHE A 69 -8.83 43.15 7.47
N TRP A 70 -8.72 43.69 8.69
CA TRP A 70 -8.09 42.98 9.80
C TRP A 70 -8.84 41.71 10.23
N LYS A 71 -10.18 41.72 10.21
CA LYS A 71 -10.97 40.51 10.45
C LYS A 71 -10.67 39.43 9.41
N ALA A 72 -10.68 39.78 8.13
CA ALA A 72 -10.37 38.85 7.05
C ALA A 72 -8.92 38.33 7.13
N PHE A 73 -7.96 39.20 7.43
CA PHE A 73 -6.56 38.84 7.59
C PHE A 73 -6.32 37.89 8.77
N ALA A 74 -6.99 38.12 9.91
CA ALA A 74 -6.93 37.22 11.06
C ALA A 74 -7.51 35.84 10.74
N VAL A 75 -8.63 35.76 10.01
CA VAL A 75 -9.20 34.50 9.54
C VAL A 75 -8.24 33.79 8.57
N ALA A 76 -7.62 34.53 7.64
CA ALA A 76 -6.64 33.95 6.71
C ALA A 76 -5.40 33.41 7.44
N LEU A 77 -4.87 34.12 8.43
CA LEU A 77 -3.77 33.64 9.27
C LEU A 77 -4.16 32.41 10.09
N LEU A 78 -5.38 32.37 10.63
CA LEU A 78 -5.90 31.20 11.35
C LEU A 78 -5.97 29.97 10.42
N ILE A 79 -6.53 30.13 9.21
CA ILE A 79 -6.58 29.07 8.20
C ILE A 79 -5.17 28.63 7.82
N TRP A 80 -4.25 29.58 7.58
CA TRP A 80 -2.87 29.27 7.26
C TRP A 80 -2.18 28.50 8.39
N PHE A 81 -2.36 28.90 9.66
CA PHE A 81 -1.85 28.17 10.82
C PHE A 81 -2.46 26.78 10.95
N LEU A 82 -3.77 26.63 10.73
CA LEU A 82 -4.44 25.33 10.77
C LEU A 82 -3.95 24.41 9.65
N VAL A 83 -3.79 24.93 8.42
CA VAL A 83 -3.23 24.17 7.29
C VAL A 83 -1.78 23.81 7.55
N ALA A 84 -0.95 24.76 8.00
CA ALA A 84 0.45 24.51 8.33
C ALA A 84 0.59 23.47 9.45
N ALA A 85 -0.22 23.58 10.51
CA ALA A 85 -0.29 22.60 11.59
C ALA A 85 -0.79 21.24 11.10
N LEU A 86 -1.72 21.18 10.14
CA LEU A 86 -2.17 19.92 9.54
C LEU A 86 -1.10 19.31 8.64
N THR A 87 -0.41 20.09 7.81
CA THR A 87 0.65 19.60 6.94
C THR A 87 1.89 19.17 7.73
N ASP A 88 2.25 19.93 8.77
CA ASP A 88 3.36 19.60 9.66
C ASP A 88 2.98 18.48 10.62
N SER A 89 1.72 18.36 11.05
CA SER A 89 1.21 17.19 11.79
C SER A 89 1.12 15.94 10.93
N VAL A 90 0.74 16.02 9.64
CA VAL A 90 0.76 14.84 8.76
C VAL A 90 2.19 14.43 8.44
N ALA A 91 3.09 15.39 8.20
CA ALA A 91 4.52 15.11 8.01
C ALA A 91 5.18 14.59 9.30
N GLN A 92 4.87 15.18 10.45
CA GLN A 92 5.36 14.74 11.76
C GLN A 92 4.66 13.48 12.23
N VAL A 93 3.42 13.17 11.89
CA VAL A 93 2.76 11.88 12.23
C VAL A 93 3.23 10.80 11.28
N ALA A 94 3.51 11.10 10.01
CA ALA A 94 4.24 10.19 9.13
C ALA A 94 5.66 9.93 9.67
N GLN A 95 6.39 10.98 10.07
CA GLN A 95 7.73 10.86 10.65
C GLN A 95 7.73 10.29 12.08
N LEU A 96 6.69 10.53 12.89
CA LEU A 96 6.52 10.03 14.27
C LEU A 96 5.95 8.62 14.27
N ARG A 97 5.18 8.21 13.25
CA ARG A 97 4.82 6.81 13.01
C ARG A 97 6.01 6.04 12.47
N LEU A 98 6.79 6.61 11.55
CA LEU A 98 8.10 6.04 11.19
C LEU A 98 9.07 6.00 12.40
N ARG A 99 9.03 6.97 13.34
CA ARG A 99 9.78 6.92 14.60
C ARG A 99 9.17 5.99 15.66
N ARG A 100 7.86 5.71 15.65
CA ARG A 100 7.19 4.73 16.54
C ARG A 100 7.29 3.29 16.03
N ILE A 101 7.35 3.08 14.72
CA ILE A 101 7.73 1.79 14.14
C ILE A 101 9.20 1.50 14.52
N LYS A 102 10.08 2.52 14.49
CA LYS A 102 11.41 2.44 15.12
C LYS A 102 11.39 2.25 16.65
N SER A 103 10.28 2.50 17.35
CA SER A 103 10.19 2.31 18.81
C SER A 103 9.68 0.92 19.22
N TRP A 104 9.16 0.12 18.28
CA TRP A 104 8.81 -1.29 18.53
C TRP A 104 9.93 -2.26 18.11
N THR A 105 10.91 -1.80 17.34
CA THR A 105 12.16 -2.54 17.03
C THR A 105 13.39 -1.93 17.71
N ARG A 106 13.33 -1.65 19.02
CA ARG A 106 14.56 -1.42 19.80
C ARG A 106 14.96 -2.69 20.55
N PRO A 107 15.95 -3.47 20.09
CA PRO A 107 16.97 -3.89 21.01
C PRO A 107 17.77 -2.65 21.44
N LEU A 108 18.11 -2.60 22.71
CA LEU A 108 19.00 -1.62 23.32
C LEU A 108 20.29 -1.47 22.51
N PHE A 109 20.44 -0.38 21.75
CA PHE A 109 21.75 0.10 21.32
C PHE A 109 21.81 1.62 21.48
N ASN A 110 22.45 2.03 22.57
CA ASN A 110 23.27 3.23 22.61
C ASN A 110 24.40 3.03 21.60
N ASP A 111 24.49 3.83 20.54
CA ASP A 111 25.77 4.46 20.18
C ASP A 111 25.65 5.45 19.00
N ARG A 112 26.50 6.47 19.10
CA ARG A 112 27.04 7.43 18.10
C ARG A 112 26.33 7.59 16.74
N HIS A 113 26.06 8.86 16.41
CA HIS A 113 25.55 9.38 15.14
C HIS A 113 26.26 8.83 13.88
N GLN A 114 25.88 7.64 13.43
CA GLN A 114 26.04 7.24 12.04
C GLN A 114 24.93 7.92 11.23
N SER A 115 25.29 8.49 10.08
CA SER A 115 24.31 9.00 9.11
C SER A 115 23.31 7.86 8.82
N PRO A 116 21.99 8.13 8.78
CA PRO A 116 20.99 7.10 8.47
C PRO A 116 21.22 6.46 7.10
N ASP A 117 22.05 7.07 6.25
CA ASP A 117 22.36 6.60 4.90
C ASP A 117 23.53 5.61 4.86
N GLY A 118 24.29 5.45 5.95
CA GLY A 118 25.51 4.65 5.99
C GLY A 118 26.76 5.44 5.57
N MET A 119 27.89 4.75 5.52
CA MET A 119 29.17 5.29 5.04
C MET A 119 29.40 4.86 3.58
N VAL A 120 29.87 5.78 2.74
CA VAL A 120 30.25 5.49 1.37
C VAL A 120 31.53 4.66 1.37
N HIS A 121 31.47 3.44 0.82
CA HIS A 121 32.64 2.58 0.67
C HIS A 121 33.34 2.84 -0.66
N ARG A 122 32.60 2.80 -1.75
CA ARG A 122 33.08 2.99 -3.12
C ARG A 122 31.99 3.63 -3.97
N CYS A 123 32.35 4.55 -4.85
CA CYS A 123 31.44 5.02 -5.90
C CYS A 123 31.90 4.48 -7.26
N ILE A 124 30.94 4.21 -8.14
CA ILE A 124 31.19 3.79 -9.51
C ILE A 124 31.79 4.98 -10.27
N ALA A 125 33.05 4.84 -10.70
CA ALA A 125 33.73 5.88 -11.48
C ALA A 125 33.13 5.97 -12.88
N THR A 126 33.29 7.11 -13.57
CA THR A 126 32.83 7.26 -14.96
C THR A 126 33.38 6.17 -15.90
N SER A 127 34.60 5.67 -15.63
CA SER A 127 35.24 4.58 -16.38
C SER A 127 34.62 3.20 -16.12
N ASP A 128 33.92 3.02 -15.00
CA ASP A 128 33.33 1.74 -14.60
C ASP A 128 31.92 1.54 -15.20
N TRP A 129 31.42 2.54 -15.93
CA TRP A 129 30.17 2.46 -16.67
C TRP A 129 30.40 1.92 -18.08
N THR A 130 29.60 0.92 -18.46
CA THR A 130 29.49 0.52 -19.87
C THR A 130 28.44 1.39 -20.53
N THR A 131 28.85 2.29 -21.41
CA THR A 131 27.93 3.20 -22.10
C THR A 131 27.38 2.58 -23.37
N TYR A 132 26.13 2.85 -23.67
CA TYR A 132 25.47 2.41 -24.90
C TYR A 132 24.56 3.51 -25.46
N HIS A 133 24.36 3.46 -26.77
CA HIS A 133 23.38 4.29 -27.45
C HIS A 133 22.09 3.48 -27.59
N ASN A 134 20.97 4.05 -27.15
CA ASN A 134 19.69 3.37 -27.22
C ASN A 134 18.84 4.09 -28.27
N ASP A 135 18.58 3.43 -29.39
CA ASP A 135 17.75 3.96 -30.46
C ASP A 135 16.27 3.98 -29.99
N TRP A 136 15.92 5.09 -29.32
CA TRP A 136 14.59 5.67 -29.20
C TRP A 136 13.49 5.01 -28.35
N LYS A 137 13.73 3.98 -27.54
CA LYS A 137 12.59 3.35 -26.83
C LYS A 137 11.89 4.21 -25.77
N ASN A 138 12.50 5.27 -25.20
CA ASN A 138 11.89 6.04 -24.09
C ASN A 138 12.20 7.55 -24.08
N GLY A 139 12.66 8.15 -25.18
CA GLY A 139 13.05 9.57 -25.21
C GLY A 139 14.34 9.90 -24.44
N TYR A 140 15.13 8.88 -24.09
CA TYR A 140 16.51 9.00 -23.61
C TYR A 140 17.45 8.59 -24.74
N THR A 141 18.48 9.41 -24.98
CA THR A 141 19.42 9.24 -26.09
C THR A 141 20.62 8.38 -25.68
N PHE A 142 20.97 8.39 -24.41
CA PHE A 142 22.15 7.72 -23.88
C PHE A 142 21.78 6.78 -22.75
N GLY A 143 22.53 5.68 -22.63
CA GLY A 143 22.43 4.73 -21.55
C GLY A 143 23.81 4.41 -20.98
N ALA A 144 23.84 4.07 -19.69
CA ALA A 144 25.00 3.51 -19.03
C ALA A 144 24.55 2.35 -18.14
N GLU A 145 25.34 1.29 -18.07
CA GLU A 145 25.08 0.17 -17.18
C GLU A 145 26.29 -0.24 -16.35
N THR A 146 26.01 -0.75 -15.16
CA THR A 146 27.01 -1.31 -14.25
C THR A 146 26.34 -2.35 -13.35
N ASN A 147 27.14 -3.21 -12.73
CA ASN A 147 26.68 -4.26 -11.83
C ASN A 147 27.46 -4.20 -10.52
N ILE A 148 26.76 -4.36 -9.40
CA ILE A 148 27.35 -4.46 -8.06
C ILE A 148 26.98 -5.83 -7.51
N SER A 149 27.94 -6.55 -6.93
CA SER A 149 27.65 -7.83 -6.26
C SER A 149 27.77 -7.66 -4.76
N VAL A 150 26.80 -8.18 -4.01
CA VAL A 150 26.74 -8.05 -2.56
C VAL A 150 26.59 -9.42 -1.88
N PRO A 151 27.22 -9.64 -0.71
CA PRO A 151 27.05 -10.87 0.05
C PRO A 151 25.60 -11.05 0.55
N LEU A 152 25.09 -12.28 0.53
CA LEU A 152 23.73 -12.61 0.99
C LEU A 152 23.59 -12.85 2.49
N GLU A 153 24.70 -13.15 3.16
CA GLU A 153 24.71 -13.36 4.62
C GLU A 153 24.37 -12.07 5.39
N SER A 154 24.55 -10.93 4.73
CA SER A 154 24.31 -9.60 5.26
C SER A 154 22.91 -9.07 4.95
N ALA A 155 22.46 -8.07 5.71
CA ALA A 155 21.28 -7.31 5.31
C ALA A 155 21.63 -6.37 4.15
N PHE A 156 20.66 -6.12 3.27
CA PHE A 156 20.85 -5.24 2.12
C PHE A 156 19.93 -4.03 2.15
N PHE A 157 20.40 -2.88 1.65
CA PHE A 157 19.55 -1.72 1.47
C PHE A 157 19.79 -0.94 0.18
N LEU A 158 18.72 -0.37 -0.36
CA LEU A 158 18.75 0.58 -1.48
C LEU A 158 18.25 1.94 -1.03
N LEU A 159 18.95 3.01 -1.38
CA LEU A 159 18.45 4.36 -1.12
C LEU A 159 18.71 5.29 -2.29
N SER A 160 17.87 6.32 -2.38
CA SER A 160 18.06 7.38 -3.37
C SER A 160 17.94 8.76 -2.72
N ARG A 161 18.82 9.69 -3.11
CA ARG A 161 18.89 11.08 -2.65
C ARG A 161 19.06 12.04 -3.82
N GLY A 162 18.37 13.18 -3.77
CA GLY A 162 18.37 14.18 -4.84
C GLY A 162 17.05 14.26 -5.59
N SER A 163 16.95 15.19 -6.55
CA SER A 163 15.69 15.56 -7.21
C SER A 163 15.64 15.23 -8.70
N TYR A 164 16.72 14.76 -9.32
CA TYR A 164 16.81 14.47 -10.77
C TYR A 164 16.75 12.98 -11.09
N GLN A 165 16.14 12.21 -10.20
CA GLN A 165 16.05 10.79 -10.40
C GLN A 165 14.65 10.28 -10.14
N HIS A 166 14.26 9.39 -11.02
CA HIS A 166 13.13 8.52 -10.86
C HIS A 166 13.52 7.17 -11.45
N GLY A 167 12.72 6.14 -11.21
CA GLY A 167 13.11 4.85 -11.71
C GLY A 167 12.15 3.73 -11.45
N HIS A 168 12.70 2.55 -11.65
CA HIS A 168 12.06 1.27 -11.50
C HIS A 168 13.03 0.33 -10.80
N LEU A 169 12.53 -0.41 -9.81
CA LEU A 169 13.24 -1.47 -9.12
C LEU A 169 12.48 -2.77 -9.31
N ASP A 170 13.12 -3.74 -9.96
CA ASP A 170 12.68 -5.12 -10.02
C ASP A 170 13.43 -5.95 -8.98
N ILE A 171 12.71 -6.75 -8.19
CA ILE A 171 13.28 -7.72 -7.26
C ILE A 171 12.90 -9.12 -7.74
N GLU A 172 13.89 -9.88 -8.18
CA GLU A 172 13.71 -11.17 -8.83
C GLU A 172 14.72 -12.21 -8.35
N GLN A 173 14.41 -13.49 -8.57
CA GLN A 173 15.37 -14.58 -8.41
C GLN A 173 15.89 -14.99 -9.80
N SER A 174 17.17 -15.30 -9.90
CA SER A 174 17.77 -15.84 -11.12
C SER A 174 17.28 -17.27 -11.38
N ASP A 175 17.02 -17.59 -12.65
CA ASP A 175 16.74 -18.98 -13.09
C ASP A 175 18.00 -19.85 -13.10
N SER A 176 19.18 -19.22 -13.11
CA SER A 176 20.46 -19.90 -13.18
C SER A 176 21.07 -20.08 -11.79
N LEU A 177 21.71 -21.23 -11.58
CA LEU A 177 22.56 -21.47 -10.42
C LEU A 177 23.79 -20.55 -10.51
N GLY A 178 23.64 -19.34 -9.96
CA GLY A 178 24.75 -18.41 -9.75
C GLY A 178 25.60 -18.80 -8.54
N PRO A 179 26.64 -18.01 -8.22
CA PRO A 179 27.31 -18.13 -6.93
C PRO A 179 26.26 -17.97 -5.81
N GLU A 180 26.07 -19.03 -5.03
CA GLU A 180 24.97 -19.17 -4.06
C GLU A 180 24.98 -18.09 -2.95
N ASP A 181 26.10 -17.38 -2.80
CA ASP A 181 26.40 -16.47 -1.70
C ASP A 181 26.29 -14.98 -2.05
N ARG A 182 25.96 -14.64 -3.31
CA ARG A 182 25.91 -13.23 -3.75
C ARG A 182 24.64 -12.87 -4.50
N ALA A 183 24.04 -11.74 -4.12
CA ALA A 183 23.06 -11.05 -4.95
C ALA A 183 23.75 -10.11 -5.92
N VAL A 184 23.12 -9.88 -7.06
CA VAL A 184 23.59 -8.96 -8.10
C VAL A 184 22.61 -7.80 -8.23
N VAL A 185 23.12 -6.59 -8.12
CA VAL A 185 22.40 -5.35 -8.39
C VAL A 185 22.80 -4.88 -9.78
N GLN A 186 21.95 -5.10 -10.77
CA GLN A 186 22.14 -4.57 -12.12
C GLN A 186 21.51 -3.18 -12.19
N ILE A 187 22.28 -2.19 -12.63
CA ILE A 187 21.86 -0.80 -12.66
C ILE A 187 22.00 -0.29 -14.08
N LYS A 188 20.89 0.20 -14.65
CA LYS A 188 20.86 0.92 -15.92
C LYS A 188 20.43 2.35 -15.68
N ALA A 189 21.23 3.30 -16.14
CA ALA A 189 20.91 4.72 -16.09
C ALA A 189 20.65 5.22 -17.51
N ASN A 190 19.46 5.75 -17.76
CA ASN A 190 19.07 6.36 -19.02
C ASN A 190 19.03 7.88 -18.86
N TYR A 191 19.66 8.61 -19.78
CA TYR A 191 19.79 10.06 -19.70
C TYR A 191 19.81 10.72 -21.10
N ARG A 192 19.54 12.02 -21.16
CA ARG A 192 19.37 12.77 -22.42
C ARG A 192 20.63 13.48 -22.89
N ASP A 193 21.47 13.91 -21.96
CA ASP A 193 22.70 14.66 -22.22
C ASP A 193 23.86 13.91 -21.61
N ILE A 194 24.95 13.74 -22.35
CA ILE A 194 26.16 13.06 -21.86
C ILE A 194 26.74 13.74 -20.61
N ALA A 195 26.51 15.04 -20.45
CA ALA A 195 26.90 15.76 -19.24
C ALA A 195 26.15 15.28 -17.99
N ALA A 196 24.95 14.71 -18.14
CA ALA A 196 24.16 14.19 -17.02
C ALA A 196 24.84 13.00 -16.32
N LEU A 197 25.64 12.21 -17.04
CA LEU A 197 26.42 11.10 -16.44
C LEU A 197 27.39 11.58 -15.35
N GLY A 198 27.92 12.80 -15.49
CA GLY A 198 28.77 13.42 -14.49
C GLY A 198 28.02 14.06 -13.31
N LEU A 199 26.69 14.13 -13.37
CA LEU A 199 25.85 14.76 -12.34
C LEU A 199 25.32 13.77 -11.30
N PHE A 200 25.35 12.47 -11.57
CA PHE A 200 24.92 11.46 -10.61
C PHE A 200 26.06 10.57 -10.15
N SER A 201 25.86 9.94 -9.00
CA SER A 201 26.78 8.95 -8.47
C SER A 201 26.00 7.76 -7.94
N VAL A 202 26.47 6.57 -8.27
CA VAL A 202 26.00 5.33 -7.66
C VAL A 202 27.13 4.84 -6.77
N CYS A 203 26.82 4.60 -5.49
CA CYS A 203 27.83 4.22 -4.52
C CYS A 203 27.41 3.00 -3.73
N GLU A 204 28.39 2.13 -3.48
CA GLU A 204 28.35 1.09 -2.47
C GLU A 204 28.41 1.74 -1.08
N LEU A 205 27.48 1.35 -0.23
CA LEU A 205 27.28 1.86 1.12
C LEU A 205 27.42 0.74 2.13
N HIS A 206 27.84 1.09 3.35
CA HIS A 206 27.92 0.16 4.47
C HIS A 206 27.28 0.79 5.72
N ARG A 207 26.45 0.02 6.42
CA ARG A 207 25.88 0.38 7.74
C ARG A 207 26.27 -0.69 8.75
N GLY A 208 26.92 -0.30 9.84
CA GLY A 208 27.45 -1.27 10.81
C GLY A 208 28.48 -2.22 10.17
N ASP A 209 28.59 -3.44 10.71
CA ASP A 209 29.54 -4.46 10.27
C ASP A 209 28.94 -5.49 9.29
N ASP A 210 27.61 -5.48 9.07
CA ASP A 210 26.90 -6.55 8.35
C ASP A 210 25.65 -6.05 7.59
N GLU A 211 25.69 -4.82 7.10
CA GLU A 211 24.66 -4.29 6.19
C GLU A 211 25.29 -3.55 5.01
N TYR A 212 25.04 -4.07 3.81
CA TYR A 212 25.54 -3.51 2.55
C TYR A 212 24.43 -2.79 1.82
N GLY A 213 24.76 -1.79 1.02
CA GLY A 213 23.74 -1.12 0.24
C GLY A 213 24.24 -0.42 -0.99
N VAL A 214 23.29 0.05 -1.79
CA VAL A 214 23.57 0.89 -2.96
C VAL A 214 22.79 2.19 -2.84
N GLY A 215 23.50 3.31 -2.97
CA GLY A 215 22.95 4.65 -2.95
C GLY A 215 22.96 5.29 -4.33
N PHE A 216 21.83 5.86 -4.74
CA PHE A 216 21.67 6.68 -5.95
C PHE A 216 21.63 8.16 -5.56
N PHE A 217 22.65 8.93 -5.97
CA PHE A 217 22.82 10.32 -5.58
C PHE A 217 22.73 11.24 -6.80
N THR A 218 21.81 12.20 -6.75
CA THR A 218 21.71 13.31 -7.70
C THR A 218 21.71 14.66 -6.95
N PRO A 219 21.96 15.79 -7.63
CA PRO A 219 21.91 17.10 -6.99
C PRO A 219 20.50 17.42 -6.48
N THR A 220 20.41 18.27 -5.46
CA THR A 220 19.15 18.75 -4.86
C THR A 220 18.71 20.13 -5.36
N ARG A 221 19.56 20.83 -6.12
CA ARG A 221 19.30 22.20 -6.59
C ARG A 221 18.44 22.19 -7.84
N PRO A 222 17.60 23.21 -8.11
CA PRO A 222 16.89 23.35 -9.37
C PRO A 222 17.89 23.43 -10.54
N GLY A 223 17.79 22.46 -11.44
CA GLY A 223 18.57 22.21 -12.63
C GLY A 223 17.62 22.20 -13.82
N ARG A 224 18.15 21.97 -15.02
CA ARG A 224 17.33 22.00 -16.23
C ARG A 224 16.61 20.65 -16.34
N HIS A 225 15.41 20.64 -16.93
CA HIS A 225 14.69 19.38 -17.22
C HIS A 225 15.48 18.38 -18.08
N ARG A 226 16.60 18.79 -18.68
CA ARG A 226 17.49 17.92 -19.45
C ARG A 226 18.41 17.06 -18.58
N ASP A 227 18.50 17.38 -17.29
CA ASP A 227 19.39 16.72 -16.33
C ASP A 227 18.70 15.53 -15.63
N ASP A 228 17.48 15.18 -16.04
CA ASP A 228 16.70 14.08 -15.48
C ASP A 228 17.24 12.71 -15.92
N ILE A 229 17.33 11.80 -14.95
CA ILE A 229 17.94 10.49 -15.08
C ILE A 229 16.95 9.44 -14.62
N ARG A 230 16.75 8.46 -15.48
CA ARG A 230 15.91 7.32 -15.17
C ARG A 230 16.77 6.11 -14.84
N PHE A 231 16.60 5.56 -13.65
CA PHE A 231 17.23 4.31 -13.25
C PHE A 231 16.29 3.13 -13.47
N ASP A 232 16.75 2.11 -14.17
CA ASP A 232 16.12 0.78 -14.18
C ASP A 232 17.08 -0.16 -13.40
N VAL A 233 16.65 -0.58 -12.22
CA VAL A 233 17.45 -1.35 -11.26
C VAL A 233 16.86 -2.75 -11.13
N LYS A 234 17.70 -3.77 -11.21
CA LYS A 234 17.31 -5.15 -10.91
C LYS A 234 18.11 -5.66 -9.74
N PHE A 235 17.42 -6.07 -8.69
CA PHE A 235 18.00 -6.78 -7.56
C PHE A 235 17.75 -8.27 -7.75
N ILE A 236 18.79 -8.98 -8.15
CA ILE A 236 18.74 -10.38 -8.58
C ILE A 236 19.32 -11.25 -7.47
N LEU A 237 18.45 -12.02 -6.82
CA LEU A 237 18.80 -13.03 -5.83
C LEU A 237 19.20 -14.33 -6.55
N PRO A 238 20.17 -15.11 -6.05
CA PRO A 238 20.54 -16.37 -6.68
C PRO A 238 19.44 -17.42 -6.49
N ALA A 239 19.41 -18.39 -7.41
CA ALA A 239 18.59 -19.59 -7.25
C ALA A 239 19.00 -20.35 -5.98
N SER A 240 18.02 -20.82 -5.22
CA SER A 240 18.27 -21.75 -4.11
C SER A 240 18.42 -23.18 -4.63
N LYS A 241 19.04 -24.05 -3.81
CA LYS A 241 19.05 -25.49 -4.08
C LYS A 241 17.61 -25.99 -4.13
N ARG A 242 17.32 -26.86 -5.11
CA ARG A 242 15.98 -27.39 -5.36
C ARG A 242 15.38 -27.95 -4.05
N GLY A 243 14.25 -27.38 -3.64
CA GLY A 243 13.51 -27.79 -2.44
C GLY A 243 13.85 -27.01 -1.17
N THR A 244 14.72 -25.98 -1.23
CA THR A 244 15.01 -25.11 -0.08
C THR A 244 14.64 -23.66 -0.37
N LEU A 245 14.06 -22.97 0.61
CA LEU A 245 13.81 -21.54 0.54
C LEU A 245 15.12 -20.78 0.78
N LEU A 246 15.45 -19.82 -0.08
CA LEU A 246 16.54 -18.89 0.18
C LEU A 246 16.15 -17.99 1.36
N ARG A 247 16.94 -17.98 2.43
CA ARG A 247 16.72 -17.08 3.57
C ARG A 247 17.50 -15.80 3.37
N VAL A 248 16.81 -14.66 3.41
CA VAL A 248 17.42 -13.33 3.30
C VAL A 248 17.20 -12.59 4.61
N LYS A 249 18.29 -12.18 5.26
CA LYS A 249 18.28 -11.53 6.58
C LYS A 249 17.50 -10.21 6.59
N GLY A 250 17.69 -9.39 5.56
CA GLY A 250 17.05 -8.08 5.49
C GLY A 250 17.14 -7.47 4.11
N PHE A 251 16.06 -6.85 3.65
CA PHE A 251 16.03 -6.06 2.43
C PHE A 251 15.24 -4.78 2.65
N ASP A 252 15.92 -3.63 2.68
CA ASP A 252 15.32 -2.34 2.99
C ASP A 252 15.49 -1.34 1.82
N THR A 253 14.42 -0.71 1.35
CA THR A 253 14.49 0.34 0.32
C THR A 253 13.97 1.67 0.83
N ASN A 254 14.58 2.75 0.35
CA ASN A 254 14.06 4.11 0.47
C ASN A 254 14.27 4.83 -0.86
N LEU A 255 13.28 4.64 -1.75
CA LEU A 255 13.33 5.05 -3.14
C LEU A 255 12.09 5.89 -3.49
N PRO A 256 12.05 7.18 -3.10
CA PRO A 256 10.84 8.00 -3.17
C PRO A 256 10.17 8.08 -4.54
N HIS A 257 10.96 8.05 -5.62
CA HIS A 257 10.50 8.19 -7.00
C HIS A 257 10.68 6.92 -7.83
N PHE A 258 10.65 5.76 -7.19
CA PHE A 258 10.80 4.47 -7.86
C PHE A 258 9.54 3.63 -7.75
N THR A 259 9.08 3.13 -8.89
CA THR A 259 8.17 1.97 -8.89
C THR A 259 8.96 0.78 -8.40
N GLN A 260 8.37 -0.02 -7.51
CA GLN A 260 9.02 -1.20 -6.97
C GLN A 260 8.15 -2.42 -7.27
N GLU A 261 8.70 -3.35 -8.04
CA GLU A 261 8.04 -4.60 -8.41
C GLU A 261 8.80 -5.78 -7.79
N VAL A 262 8.06 -6.63 -7.08
CA VAL A 262 8.57 -7.90 -6.53
C VAL A 262 7.99 -9.04 -7.35
N ALA A 263 8.86 -9.91 -7.83
CA ALA A 263 8.49 -11.11 -8.56
C ALA A 263 7.69 -12.10 -7.69
N ASP A 264 7.36 -13.26 -8.25
CA ASP A 264 6.67 -14.32 -7.52
C ASP A 264 7.69 -15.08 -6.66
N LEU A 265 7.90 -14.62 -5.42
CA LEU A 265 9.00 -15.08 -4.55
C LEU A 265 8.53 -15.86 -3.32
N ALA A 266 7.23 -15.94 -3.05
CA ALA A 266 6.72 -16.50 -1.79
C ALA A 266 7.15 -17.95 -1.52
N ASP A 267 7.32 -18.75 -2.56
CA ASP A 267 7.70 -20.17 -2.46
C ASP A 267 9.19 -20.40 -2.77
N LEU A 268 9.95 -19.32 -2.98
CA LEU A 268 11.37 -19.36 -3.36
C LEU A 268 12.26 -18.72 -2.29
N ILE A 269 11.77 -17.66 -1.65
CA ILE A 269 12.54 -16.79 -0.77
C ILE A 269 11.74 -16.48 0.50
N HIS A 270 12.41 -16.61 1.65
CA HIS A 270 11.90 -16.17 2.95
C HIS A 270 12.73 -14.98 3.45
N PHE A 271 12.11 -13.81 3.52
CA PHE A 271 12.75 -12.62 4.08
C PHE A 271 12.53 -12.59 5.60
N GLU A 272 13.59 -12.56 6.41
CA GLU A 272 13.39 -12.29 7.85
C GLU A 272 12.83 -10.89 8.05
N LYS A 273 13.32 -9.92 7.26
CA LYS A 273 12.78 -8.57 7.19
C LYS A 273 12.79 -8.03 5.77
N ILE A 274 11.67 -7.43 5.35
CA ILE A 274 11.59 -6.67 4.10
C ILE A 274 10.87 -5.33 4.34
N THR A 275 11.51 -4.23 3.94
CA THR A 275 10.95 -2.89 3.99
C THR A 275 11.01 -2.26 2.61
N LEU A 276 9.88 -1.99 1.97
CA LEU A 276 9.84 -1.25 0.71
C LEU A 276 9.23 0.13 0.94
N ALA A 277 10.00 1.20 0.74
CA ALA A 277 9.51 2.56 0.91
C ALA A 277 9.62 3.40 -0.37
N SER A 278 8.51 4.02 -0.76
CA SER A 278 8.38 5.00 -1.85
C SER A 278 7.63 6.24 -1.35
N SER A 279 7.52 7.29 -2.17
CA SER A 279 6.68 8.46 -1.85
C SER A 279 5.60 8.68 -2.89
N ALA A 280 5.94 8.50 -4.16
CA ALA A 280 5.06 8.87 -5.27
C ALA A 280 4.76 7.73 -6.24
N MET A 281 5.42 6.59 -6.09
CA MET A 281 5.37 5.50 -7.06
C MET A 281 4.85 4.20 -6.43
N PRO A 282 4.19 3.34 -7.23
CA PRO A 282 3.50 2.16 -6.72
C PRO A 282 4.49 1.10 -6.22
N ILE A 283 4.01 0.29 -5.27
CA ILE A 283 4.67 -0.94 -4.85
C ILE A 283 3.76 -2.09 -5.27
N ARG A 284 4.27 -2.97 -6.13
CA ARG A 284 3.54 -4.13 -6.65
C ARG A 284 4.28 -5.40 -6.31
N VAL A 285 3.59 -6.34 -5.69
CA VAL A 285 4.18 -7.59 -5.21
C VAL A 285 3.41 -8.75 -5.81
N LYS A 286 4.03 -9.51 -6.72
CA LYS A 286 3.38 -10.72 -7.23
C LYS A 286 3.15 -11.71 -6.10
N SER A 287 4.22 -12.08 -5.38
CA SER A 287 4.11 -12.78 -4.10
C SER A 287 5.39 -12.63 -3.27
N VAL A 288 5.28 -12.55 -1.94
CA VAL A 288 6.44 -12.54 -1.04
C VAL A 288 6.13 -13.24 0.28
N THR A 289 7.12 -13.92 0.85
CA THR A 289 7.05 -14.48 2.21
C THR A 289 8.06 -13.75 3.10
N ALA A 290 7.61 -13.24 4.25
CA ALA A 290 8.49 -12.57 5.20
C ALA A 290 8.11 -12.80 6.67
N SER A 291 9.05 -12.66 7.60
CA SER A 291 8.71 -12.62 9.03
C SER A 291 8.28 -11.23 9.49
N VAL A 292 8.95 -10.19 8.99
CA VAL A 292 8.56 -8.80 9.17
C VAL A 292 8.53 -8.09 7.83
N GLY A 293 7.34 -7.71 7.36
CA GLY A 293 7.13 -6.97 6.12
C GLY A 293 6.59 -5.56 6.38
N SER A 294 7.15 -4.53 5.74
CA SER A 294 6.62 -3.16 5.77
C SER A 294 6.68 -2.53 4.38
N PHE A 295 5.51 -2.19 3.83
CA PHE A 295 5.36 -1.68 2.47
C PHE A 295 4.68 -0.32 2.53
N VAL A 296 5.46 0.74 2.32
CA VAL A 296 5.06 2.12 2.63
C VAL A 296 5.21 3.02 1.41
N THR A 297 4.14 3.76 1.11
CA THR A 297 4.18 4.85 0.12
C THR A 297 3.30 6.00 0.59
N ALA A 298 3.31 7.15 -0.10
CA ALA A 298 2.43 8.26 0.25
C ALA A 298 1.31 8.44 -0.78
N ASN A 299 1.64 8.42 -2.08
CA ASN A 299 0.72 8.85 -3.14
C ASN A 299 0.38 7.79 -4.18
N ALA A 300 0.80 6.55 -3.96
CA ALA A 300 0.63 5.47 -4.93
C ALA A 300 0.10 4.20 -4.26
N PRO A 301 -0.46 3.27 -5.04
CA PRO A 301 -1.06 2.07 -4.47
C PRO A 301 -0.01 1.08 -3.97
N VAL A 302 -0.45 0.24 -3.03
CA VAL A 302 0.27 -0.96 -2.58
C VAL A 302 -0.60 -2.16 -2.96
N GLU A 303 -0.07 -3.00 -3.85
CA GLU A 303 -0.82 -4.10 -4.46
C GLU A 303 -0.04 -5.40 -4.37
N GLY A 304 -0.69 -6.53 -4.07
CA GLY A 304 -0.02 -7.82 -4.20
C GLY A 304 -0.45 -8.96 -3.28
N SER A 305 0.33 -10.04 -3.31
CA SER A 305 0.18 -11.20 -2.42
C SER A 305 1.28 -11.23 -1.37
N PHE A 306 0.90 -11.33 -0.10
CA PHE A 306 1.81 -11.24 1.04
C PHE A 306 1.61 -12.42 1.99
N ARG A 307 2.69 -13.13 2.32
CA ARG A 307 2.70 -14.16 3.34
C ARG A 307 3.57 -13.69 4.51
N SER A 308 3.05 -13.79 5.73
CA SER A 308 3.78 -13.37 6.93
C SER A 308 3.62 -14.34 8.08
N ASP A 309 4.72 -14.64 8.78
CA ASP A 309 4.71 -15.46 10.00
C ASP A 309 4.86 -14.66 11.31
N GLY A 310 5.10 -13.33 11.21
CA GLY A 310 5.23 -12.44 12.37
C GLY A 310 4.40 -11.15 12.23
N HIS A 311 4.90 -10.18 11.45
CA HIS A 311 4.31 -8.85 11.34
C HIS A 311 4.28 -8.35 9.89
N LEU A 312 3.12 -7.89 9.44
CA LEU A 312 2.94 -7.28 8.12
C LEU A 312 2.29 -5.91 8.24
N GLU A 313 2.89 -4.92 7.60
CA GLU A 313 2.41 -3.54 7.56
C GLU A 313 2.31 -3.04 6.11
N LEU A 314 1.10 -2.61 5.70
CA LEU A 314 0.84 -2.00 4.39
C LEU A 314 0.31 -0.57 4.61
N VAL A 315 1.07 0.44 4.19
CA VAL A 315 0.73 1.84 4.45
C VAL A 315 0.81 2.68 3.19
N THR A 316 -0.26 3.42 2.92
CA THR A 316 -0.27 4.51 1.95
C THR A 316 -0.98 5.73 2.55
N SER A 317 -0.99 6.88 1.89
CA SER A 317 -1.81 8.02 2.34
C SER A 317 -2.97 8.28 1.40
N ASN A 318 -2.72 8.26 0.09
CA ASN A 318 -3.67 8.81 -0.89
C ASN A 318 -4.19 7.81 -1.92
N ALA A 319 -3.63 6.61 -2.00
CA ALA A 319 -4.07 5.59 -2.95
C ALA A 319 -4.59 4.34 -2.23
N HIS A 320 -5.14 3.39 -2.99
CA HIS A 320 -5.71 2.18 -2.44
C HIS A 320 -4.64 1.17 -1.99
N VAL A 321 -5.07 0.25 -1.14
CA VAL A 321 -4.37 -1.00 -0.85
C VAL A 321 -5.25 -2.15 -1.33
N GLN A 322 -4.73 -2.98 -2.22
CA GLN A 322 -5.41 -4.18 -2.72
C GLN A 322 -4.51 -5.39 -2.52
N SER A 323 -4.88 -6.31 -1.63
CA SER A 323 -3.97 -7.39 -1.24
C SER A 323 -4.63 -8.74 -0.97
N SER A 324 -3.90 -9.81 -1.29
CA SER A 324 -4.18 -11.16 -0.80
C SER A 324 -3.17 -11.49 0.29
N ILE A 325 -3.62 -11.84 1.49
CA ILE A 325 -2.77 -11.97 2.67
C ILE A 325 -2.90 -13.36 3.27
N SER A 326 -1.76 -13.99 3.52
CA SER A 326 -1.64 -15.29 4.19
C SER A 326 -0.86 -15.11 5.50
N LEU A 327 -1.54 -15.18 6.63
CA LEU A 327 -0.90 -15.08 7.95
C LEU A 327 -0.66 -16.48 8.53
N LEU A 328 0.59 -16.80 8.85
CA LEU A 328 0.98 -18.02 9.55
C LEU A 328 1.26 -17.69 11.01
N ASN A 329 0.65 -18.41 11.95
CA ASN A 329 1.00 -18.31 13.37
C ASN A 329 1.78 -19.55 13.79
N VAL A 330 3.07 -19.35 14.08
CA VAL A 330 4.00 -20.42 14.49
C VAL A 330 4.16 -20.47 16.01
N ASP A 331 3.92 -19.35 16.71
CA ASP A 331 3.97 -19.25 18.17
C ASP A 331 2.59 -18.91 18.74
N ASP A 332 1.97 -19.88 19.42
CA ASP A 332 0.64 -19.71 20.04
C ASP A 332 0.60 -18.61 21.12
N ASN A 333 1.75 -18.17 21.62
CA ASN A 333 1.82 -17.12 22.64
C ASN A 333 1.83 -15.71 22.05
N LEU A 334 2.22 -15.57 20.79
CA LEU A 334 2.39 -14.28 20.12
C LEU A 334 1.50 -14.22 18.88
N PRO A 335 0.59 -13.24 18.79
CA PRO A 335 -0.25 -13.13 17.61
C PRO A 335 0.57 -12.75 16.38
N THR A 336 0.23 -13.33 15.24
CA THR A 336 0.69 -12.81 13.94
C THR A 336 -0.11 -11.55 13.61
N VAL A 337 0.58 -10.46 13.33
CA VAL A 337 -0.02 -9.11 13.26
C VAL A 337 -0.06 -8.60 11.82
N LEU A 338 -1.22 -8.09 11.40
CA LEU A 338 -1.42 -7.36 10.15
C LEU A 338 -1.95 -5.95 10.45
N ASN A 339 -1.25 -4.94 9.94
CA ASN A 339 -1.69 -3.55 9.97
C ASN A 339 -1.79 -2.98 8.56
N ILE A 340 -2.97 -2.52 8.17
CA ILE A 340 -3.18 -1.78 6.93
C ILE A 340 -3.71 -0.40 7.26
N SER A 341 -3.09 0.63 6.69
CA SER A 341 -3.67 1.97 6.81
C SER A 341 -3.48 2.87 5.60
N THR A 342 -4.51 3.66 5.35
CA THR A 342 -4.49 4.77 4.39
C THR A 342 -5.28 5.96 4.94
N ASN A 343 -5.19 7.13 4.32
CA ASN A 343 -6.04 8.27 4.70
C ASN A 343 -7.22 8.40 3.72
N ASN A 344 -6.94 8.30 2.42
CA ASN A 344 -7.91 8.62 1.38
C ASN A 344 -8.19 7.47 0.40
N GLY A 345 -7.41 6.39 0.43
CA GLY A 345 -7.64 5.25 -0.45
C GLY A 345 -8.54 4.18 0.16
N SER A 346 -9.13 3.37 -0.72
CA SER A 346 -9.83 2.16 -0.30
C SER A 346 -8.85 1.11 0.22
N ILE A 347 -9.33 0.25 1.10
CA ILE A 347 -8.64 -0.99 1.47
C ILE A 347 -9.52 -2.14 1.02
N GLU A 348 -9.00 -3.01 0.18
CA GLU A 348 -9.63 -4.26 -0.24
C GLU A 348 -8.66 -5.40 0.02
N MET A 349 -9.06 -6.37 0.84
CA MET A 349 -8.20 -7.50 1.14
C MET A 349 -8.93 -8.81 1.38
N ASP A 350 -8.29 -9.89 0.91
CA ASP A 350 -8.61 -11.27 1.25
C ASP A 350 -7.56 -11.80 2.23
N VAL A 351 -8.01 -12.40 3.34
CA VAL A 351 -7.14 -12.86 4.43
C VAL A 351 -7.35 -14.34 4.68
N THR A 352 -6.27 -15.11 4.57
CA THR A 352 -6.19 -16.52 4.91
C THR A 352 -5.34 -16.67 6.17
N LEU A 353 -5.86 -17.36 7.19
CA LEU A 353 -5.14 -17.62 8.43
C LEU A 353 -4.69 -19.09 8.47
N HIS A 354 -3.47 -19.33 8.95
CA HIS A 354 -2.86 -20.66 9.01
C HIS A 354 -2.12 -20.88 10.33
N THR A 355 -2.13 -22.13 10.79
CA THR A 355 -1.23 -22.66 11.80
C THR A 355 -0.63 -23.97 11.30
N PRO A 356 0.57 -24.38 11.75
CA PRO A 356 1.15 -25.66 11.38
C PRO A 356 0.27 -26.87 11.71
N SER A 357 -0.52 -26.79 12.79
CA SER A 357 -1.43 -27.85 13.25
C SER A 357 -2.79 -27.83 12.56
N GLY A 358 -3.14 -26.75 11.85
CA GLY A 358 -4.49 -26.49 11.34
C GLY A 358 -5.52 -26.13 12.42
N MET A 359 -5.09 -25.97 13.67
CA MET A 359 -5.92 -25.57 14.81
C MET A 359 -5.22 -24.48 15.64
N GLY A 360 -5.97 -23.73 16.43
CA GLY A 360 -5.43 -22.73 17.35
C GLY A 360 -4.80 -21.52 16.65
N GLY A 361 -3.78 -20.96 17.29
CA GLY A 361 -3.08 -19.75 16.85
C GLY A 361 -3.77 -18.46 17.23
N ALA A 362 -2.99 -17.38 17.24
CA ALA A 362 -3.45 -16.03 17.54
C ALA A 362 -3.16 -15.07 16.38
N PHE A 363 -4.14 -14.23 16.06
CA PHE A 363 -4.05 -13.27 14.96
C PHE A 363 -4.60 -11.91 15.37
N ASP A 364 -3.91 -10.84 14.98
CA ASP A 364 -4.36 -9.45 15.17
C ASP A 364 -4.34 -8.74 13.82
N VAL A 365 -5.52 -8.37 13.32
CA VAL A 365 -5.71 -7.80 11.98
C VAL A 365 -6.41 -6.46 12.10
N ASN A 366 -5.75 -5.40 11.65
CA ASN A 366 -6.28 -4.04 11.72
C ASN A 366 -6.20 -3.37 10.35
N ALA A 367 -7.35 -2.97 9.82
CA ALA A 367 -7.47 -2.15 8.62
C ALA A 367 -8.17 -0.83 8.95
N ARG A 368 -7.54 0.29 8.57
CA ARG A 368 -8.13 1.61 8.77
C ARG A 368 -7.91 2.57 7.61
N THR A 369 -8.94 3.35 7.32
CA THR A 369 -8.84 4.52 6.46
C THR A 369 -9.61 5.69 7.06
N LEU A 370 -9.56 6.89 6.47
CA LEU A 370 -10.38 8.01 6.93
C LEU A 370 -11.54 8.25 5.97
N ASN A 371 -11.27 8.27 4.67
CA ASN A 371 -12.19 8.85 3.68
C ASN A 371 -12.66 7.89 2.59
N ALA A 372 -12.35 6.61 2.70
CA ALA A 372 -12.68 5.62 1.67
C ALA A 372 -13.16 4.29 2.25
N PRO A 373 -13.69 3.38 1.41
CA PRO A 373 -14.22 2.11 1.90
C PRO A 373 -13.15 1.17 2.45
N VAL A 374 -13.54 0.34 3.41
CA VAL A 374 -12.76 -0.83 3.87
C VAL A 374 -13.57 -2.09 3.58
N VAL A 375 -13.00 -2.99 2.79
CA VAL A 375 -13.56 -4.31 2.50
C VAL A 375 -12.53 -5.34 2.92
N MET A 376 -12.89 -6.14 3.93
CA MET A 376 -12.05 -7.21 4.46
C MET A 376 -12.83 -8.53 4.38
N ALA A 377 -12.27 -9.53 3.73
CA ALA A 377 -12.86 -10.86 3.65
C ALA A 377 -11.88 -11.92 4.15
N TYR A 378 -12.30 -12.72 5.11
CA TYR A 378 -11.56 -13.90 5.51
C TYR A 378 -12.00 -15.10 4.67
N THR A 379 -11.03 -15.77 4.05
CA THR A 379 -11.27 -16.94 3.19
C THR A 379 -11.27 -18.23 4.00
N SER A 380 -10.36 -18.36 4.96
CA SER A 380 -10.31 -19.48 5.92
C SER A 380 -9.58 -19.10 7.20
N SER A 381 -9.85 -19.87 8.27
CA SER A 381 -9.08 -19.81 9.50
C SER A 381 -8.99 -21.18 10.18
N PRO A 382 -7.95 -21.44 10.99
CA PRO A 382 -7.87 -22.63 11.82
C PRO A 382 -9.04 -22.69 12.81
N VAL A 383 -9.49 -23.90 13.12
CA VAL A 383 -10.46 -24.14 14.20
C VAL A 383 -9.83 -23.72 15.53
N ASP A 384 -10.61 -23.18 16.46
CA ASP A 384 -10.15 -22.71 17.78
C ASP A 384 -9.09 -21.60 17.74
N SER A 385 -8.94 -20.89 16.62
CA SER A 385 -8.07 -19.72 16.53
C SER A 385 -8.62 -18.51 17.28
N ILE A 386 -7.72 -17.70 17.84
CA ILE A 386 -8.04 -16.42 18.45
C ILE A 386 -7.83 -15.32 17.41
N LEU A 387 -8.91 -14.81 16.84
CA LEU A 387 -8.89 -13.71 15.89
C LEU A 387 -9.32 -12.40 16.55
N ARG A 388 -8.43 -11.40 16.56
CA ARG A 388 -8.77 -10.00 16.82
C ARG A 388 -8.77 -9.27 15.50
N SER A 389 -9.93 -8.80 15.06
CA SER A 389 -10.07 -8.14 13.76
C SER A 389 -10.76 -6.80 13.92
N MET A 390 -10.19 -5.76 13.31
CA MET A 390 -10.73 -4.41 13.28
C MET A 390 -10.73 -3.85 11.86
N ALA A 391 -11.89 -3.42 11.38
CA ALA A 391 -12.04 -2.63 10.16
C ALA A 391 -12.63 -1.27 10.54
N SER A 392 -11.99 -0.17 10.14
CA SER A 392 -12.48 1.17 10.50
C SER A 392 -12.30 2.23 9.42
N THR A 393 -13.27 3.14 9.35
CA THR A 393 -13.22 4.34 8.51
C THR A 393 -14.03 5.46 9.14
N LEU A 394 -13.90 6.70 8.67
CA LEU A 394 -14.72 7.82 9.16
C LEU A 394 -15.87 8.13 8.21
N ASN A 395 -15.56 8.29 6.92
CA ASN A 395 -16.47 8.90 5.93
C ASN A 395 -16.91 7.95 4.81
N SER A 396 -16.80 6.64 5.01
CA SER A 396 -17.17 5.65 4.01
C SER A 396 -17.63 4.34 4.64
N PRO A 397 -18.20 3.40 3.87
CA PRO A 397 -18.61 2.11 4.42
C PRO A 397 -17.42 1.25 4.87
N ALA A 398 -17.61 0.48 5.93
CA ALA A 398 -16.72 -0.62 6.28
C ALA A 398 -17.49 -1.94 6.25
N ARG A 399 -16.94 -2.94 5.56
CA ARG A 399 -17.50 -4.28 5.45
C ARG A 399 -16.44 -5.31 5.84
N MET A 400 -16.82 -6.23 6.72
CA MET A 400 -15.98 -7.36 7.13
C MET A 400 -16.76 -8.68 6.95
N THR A 401 -16.14 -9.67 6.31
CA THR A 401 -16.68 -11.04 6.18
C THR A 401 -15.84 -11.98 7.01
N LEU A 402 -16.41 -12.55 8.08
CA LEU A 402 -15.69 -13.43 9.00
C LEU A 402 -15.60 -14.88 8.48
N PRO A 403 -14.57 -15.65 8.87
CA PRO A 403 -14.44 -17.04 8.44
C PRO A 403 -15.48 -17.94 9.16
N ALA A 404 -15.74 -19.12 8.59
CA ALA A 404 -16.66 -20.11 9.17
C ALA A 404 -16.26 -20.56 10.57
N ALA A 405 -14.95 -20.67 10.83
CA ALA A 405 -14.39 -21.04 12.13
C ALA A 405 -14.34 -19.92 13.16
N PHE A 406 -14.86 -18.72 12.85
CA PHE A 406 -14.93 -17.65 13.84
C PHE A 406 -15.98 -17.95 14.93
N GLU A 407 -15.51 -18.03 16.17
CA GLU A 407 -16.33 -18.06 17.39
C GLU A 407 -15.88 -16.95 18.34
N GLY A 408 -16.80 -16.06 18.72
CA GLY A 408 -16.43 -14.90 19.52
C GLY A 408 -17.46 -13.80 19.54
N GLU A 409 -17.03 -12.65 20.03
CA GLU A 409 -17.82 -11.42 20.12
C GLU A 409 -17.60 -10.54 18.90
N PHE A 410 -18.64 -9.81 18.51
CA PHE A 410 -18.53 -8.79 17.48
C PHE A 410 -19.20 -7.49 17.92
N GLU A 411 -18.64 -6.38 17.42
CA GLU A 411 -19.08 -5.02 17.71
C GLU A 411 -19.09 -4.22 16.41
N LEU A 412 -20.25 -3.67 16.05
CA LEU A 412 -20.39 -2.73 14.94
C LEU A 412 -20.78 -1.37 15.50
N GLU A 413 -20.17 -0.31 14.99
CA GLU A 413 -20.43 1.06 15.42
C GLU A 413 -20.55 1.99 14.21
N SER A 414 -21.63 2.78 14.15
CA SER A 414 -21.81 3.85 13.18
C SER A 414 -22.72 4.94 13.75
N ARG A 415 -22.26 6.20 13.71
CA ARG A 415 -22.98 7.32 14.33
C ARG A 415 -24.17 7.80 13.52
N HIS A 416 -24.09 7.72 12.19
CA HIS A 416 -25.08 8.32 11.28
C HIS A 416 -25.72 7.32 10.33
N ALA A 417 -25.34 6.04 10.40
CA ALA A 417 -25.97 4.96 9.65
C ALA A 417 -26.24 3.78 10.57
N GLU A 418 -27.25 2.97 10.25
CA GLU A 418 -27.56 1.79 11.04
C GLU A 418 -26.51 0.68 10.76
N PRO A 419 -25.82 0.16 11.80
CA PRO A 419 -24.96 -1.00 11.63
C PRO A 419 -25.79 -2.27 11.34
N SER A 420 -25.27 -3.17 10.50
CA SER A 420 -26.02 -4.37 10.09
C SER A 420 -25.17 -5.63 10.06
N VAL A 421 -25.82 -6.76 10.38
CA VAL A 421 -25.24 -8.10 10.35
C VAL A 421 -25.99 -8.94 9.32
N GLU A 422 -25.27 -9.46 8.34
CA GLU A 422 -25.75 -10.44 7.37
C GLU A 422 -25.33 -11.84 7.86
N GLN A 423 -26.31 -12.72 8.13
CA GLN A 423 -26.06 -14.10 8.52
C GLN A 423 -26.13 -15.02 7.30
N ARG A 424 -25.07 -15.78 7.05
CA ARG A 424 -24.97 -16.77 5.98
C ARG A 424 -24.99 -18.18 6.56
N SER A 425 -25.56 -19.10 5.81
CA SER A 425 -25.40 -20.52 6.09
C SER A 425 -23.97 -20.93 5.74
N MET A 426 -23.22 -21.39 6.74
CA MET A 426 -21.87 -21.93 6.57
C MET A 426 -21.83 -23.37 7.07
N GLU A 427 -20.96 -24.17 6.46
CA GLU A 427 -20.67 -25.53 6.90
C GLU A 427 -19.87 -25.49 8.21
N ASP A 428 -20.13 -26.43 9.10
CA ASP A 428 -19.38 -26.57 10.35
C ASP A 428 -17.92 -26.92 10.02
N PRO A 429 -16.95 -26.07 10.38
CA PRO A 429 -15.55 -26.29 10.03
C PRO A 429 -14.93 -27.53 10.69
N THR A 430 -15.55 -28.09 11.73
CA THR A 430 -15.12 -29.35 12.34
C THR A 430 -15.77 -30.58 11.71
N GLY A 431 -16.75 -30.40 10.81
CA GLY A 431 -17.51 -31.48 10.20
C GLY A 431 -18.43 -32.25 11.16
N GLN A 432 -18.69 -31.71 12.36
CA GLN A 432 -19.47 -32.40 13.40
C GLN A 432 -20.98 -32.17 13.27
N GLY A 433 -21.41 -31.41 12.26
CA GLY A 433 -22.83 -31.09 12.05
C GLY A 433 -23.38 -30.11 13.09
N ARG A 434 -22.51 -29.30 13.73
CA ARG A 434 -22.94 -28.26 14.67
C ARG A 434 -23.74 -27.19 13.93
N HIS A 435 -24.57 -26.45 14.67
CA HIS A 435 -25.29 -25.30 14.14
C HIS A 435 -24.73 -23.99 14.68
N ARG A 436 -24.54 -23.00 13.80
CA ARG A 436 -24.07 -21.67 14.19
C ARG A 436 -25.21 -20.90 14.85
N ARG A 437 -25.03 -20.48 16.10
CA ARG A 437 -25.97 -19.62 16.82
C ARG A 437 -25.41 -18.21 16.91
N VAL A 438 -26.18 -17.26 16.40
CA VAL A 438 -25.89 -15.82 16.50
C VAL A 438 -26.84 -15.19 17.50
N ASN A 439 -26.30 -14.50 18.50
CA ASN A 439 -27.08 -13.64 19.39
C ASN A 439 -26.64 -12.19 19.16
N GLN A 440 -27.60 -11.29 18.97
CA GLN A 440 -27.32 -9.87 18.72
C GLN A 440 -28.25 -8.97 19.54
N SER A 441 -27.74 -7.81 19.93
CA SER A 441 -28.48 -6.73 20.55
C SER A 441 -28.11 -5.42 19.85
N SER A 442 -29.12 -4.61 19.54
CA SER A 442 -28.95 -3.30 18.92
C SER A 442 -29.18 -2.20 19.95
N LEU A 443 -28.30 -1.20 19.98
CA LEU A 443 -28.31 -0.05 20.87
C LEU A 443 -27.95 1.20 20.05
N ALA A 444 -28.96 1.87 19.49
CA ALA A 444 -28.83 3.13 18.75
C ALA A 444 -27.74 3.10 17.65
N ASP A 445 -26.53 3.58 17.96
CA ASP A 445 -25.37 3.67 17.06
C ASP A 445 -24.44 2.46 17.12
N ARG A 446 -24.79 1.44 17.91
CA ARG A 446 -23.97 0.25 18.16
C ARG A 446 -24.79 -1.02 18.04
N LEU A 447 -24.18 -2.05 17.47
CA LEU A 447 -24.70 -3.41 17.44
C LEU A 447 -23.66 -4.33 18.06
N LEU A 448 -24.06 -5.02 19.12
CA LEU A 448 -23.22 -5.98 19.84
C LEU A 448 -23.77 -7.38 19.60
N GLY A 449 -22.89 -8.37 19.53
CA GLY A 449 -23.34 -9.74 19.45
C GLY A 449 -22.24 -10.75 19.66
N SER A 450 -22.63 -12.01 19.59
CA SER A 450 -21.72 -13.14 19.64
C SER A 450 -22.17 -14.24 18.71
N THR A 451 -21.21 -15.00 18.22
CA THR A 451 -21.45 -16.18 17.41
C THR A 451 -20.67 -17.35 17.97
N ARG A 452 -21.32 -18.52 17.98
CA ARG A 452 -20.75 -19.78 18.48
C ARG A 452 -21.39 -20.95 17.76
N TRP A 453 -20.65 -22.03 17.61
CA TRP A 453 -21.19 -23.32 17.23
C TRP A 453 -21.82 -24.00 18.45
N THR A 454 -22.97 -24.67 18.29
CA THR A 454 -23.64 -25.37 19.39
C THR A 454 -22.78 -26.54 19.91
N ASP A 455 -23.04 -26.94 21.16
CA ASP A 455 -22.48 -28.15 21.83
C ASP A 455 -21.08 -28.05 22.45
N VAL A 456 -20.39 -26.90 22.35
CA VAL A 456 -19.13 -26.67 23.08
C VAL A 456 -19.39 -25.80 24.32
N ALA A 457 -19.35 -26.43 25.49
CA ALA A 457 -19.35 -25.73 26.78
C ALA A 457 -17.90 -25.46 27.22
N THR A 458 -17.29 -24.34 26.82
CA THR A 458 -15.95 -24.00 27.33
C THR A 458 -15.73 -22.49 27.47
N GLY A 459 -15.13 -22.12 28.62
CA GLY A 459 -14.63 -20.77 28.92
C GLY A 459 -13.31 -20.48 28.20
N HIS A 460 -13.28 -20.61 26.88
CA HIS A 460 -12.10 -20.31 26.06
C HIS A 460 -11.97 -18.81 25.79
N LYS A 461 -10.72 -18.38 25.53
CA LYS A 461 -10.43 -17.01 25.08
C LYS A 461 -11.21 -16.76 23.79
N THR A 462 -12.10 -15.77 23.80
CA THR A 462 -12.99 -15.49 22.67
C THR A 462 -12.32 -14.59 21.64
N SER A 463 -12.57 -14.88 20.36
CA SER A 463 -12.23 -13.97 19.26
C SER A 463 -13.04 -12.68 19.37
N LYS A 464 -12.53 -11.59 18.78
CA LYS A 464 -13.22 -10.29 18.75
C LYS A 464 -13.15 -9.68 17.35
N ALA A 465 -14.31 -9.37 16.78
CA ALA A 465 -14.44 -8.61 15.54
C ALA A 465 -15.00 -7.21 15.81
N THR A 466 -14.48 -6.19 15.13
CA THR A 466 -14.92 -4.81 15.33
C THR A 466 -14.98 -4.06 14.00
N VAL A 467 -16.15 -3.53 13.65
CA VAL A 467 -16.36 -2.72 12.44
C VAL A 467 -16.83 -1.35 12.84
N LYS A 468 -16.03 -0.30 12.58
CA LYS A 468 -16.34 1.08 13.00
C LYS A 468 -16.41 2.05 11.84
N THR A 469 -17.43 2.87 11.85
CA THR A 469 -17.64 3.97 10.90
C THR A 469 -18.18 5.19 11.63
N SER A 470 -18.18 6.37 11.01
CA SER A 470 -18.90 7.54 11.56
C SER A 470 -20.08 7.94 10.69
N ASN A 471 -19.85 8.15 9.40
CA ASN A 471 -20.81 8.75 8.46
C ASN A 471 -21.37 7.78 7.42
N SER A 472 -21.24 6.47 7.63
CA SER A 472 -21.59 5.45 6.63
C SER A 472 -21.88 4.12 7.29
N PRO A 473 -22.46 3.13 6.59
CA PRO A 473 -22.79 1.84 7.19
C PRO A 473 -21.56 1.04 7.64
N ALA A 474 -21.65 0.46 8.84
CA ALA A 474 -20.80 -0.64 9.27
C ALA A 474 -21.52 -1.97 9.00
N GLN A 475 -20.88 -2.87 8.26
CA GLN A 475 -21.48 -4.15 7.86
C GLN A 475 -20.58 -5.32 8.26
N LEU A 476 -21.19 -6.33 8.86
CA LEU A 476 -20.54 -7.59 9.18
C LEU A 476 -21.29 -8.74 8.49
N VAL A 477 -20.55 -9.62 7.83
CA VAL A 477 -21.07 -10.87 7.26
C VAL A 477 -20.52 -12.02 8.08
N ILE A 478 -21.41 -12.82 8.65
CA ILE A 478 -21.10 -13.96 9.53
C ILE A 478 -21.90 -15.20 9.15
#